data_AF-A0A0Q8DXV5-F1
#
_entry.id   AF-A0A0Q8DXV5-F1
#
_cell.length_a   1.000
_cell.length_b   1.000
_cell.length_c   1.000
_cell.angle_alpha   90.00
_cell.angle_beta   90.00
_cell.angle_gamma   90.00
#
_symmetry.space_group_name_H-M   'P 1'
#
loop_
_entity.id
_entity.type
_entity.pdbx_description
1 polymer ?
#
loop_
_entity_poly.entity_id
_entity_poly.type
_entity_poly.pdbx_seq_one_letter_code
_entity_poly.pdbx_strand_id
1 'polypeptide(L)'
;MTDRLAVFLRTQFTEELEKARFASSTVTQDPGRFGVAPEDAAAHARFSIATAEVRIALLEDTIVPHLGAEGAADRTAEYQVRLLAAPYVEHNDYPHE
;
A
#
# COMPACT_ATOMS: atom_id res chain seq x y z
N MET A 1 12.37 -9.40 12.58
CA MET A 1 11.55 -8.18 12.57
C MET A 1 11.25 -7.71 11.16
N THR A 2 12.27 -7.46 10.32
CA THR A 2 12.10 -6.90 8.96
C THR A 2 11.23 -7.77 8.04
N ASP A 3 11.40 -9.10 8.05
CA ASP A 3 10.51 -10.01 7.29
C ASP A 3 9.06 -9.96 7.76
N ARG A 4 8.84 -9.87 9.08
CA ARG A 4 7.50 -9.76 9.67
C ARG A 4 6.85 -8.42 9.29
N LEU A 5 7.62 -7.33 9.26
CA LEU A 5 7.16 -6.04 8.76
C LEU A 5 6.82 -6.08 7.27
N ALA A 6 7.62 -6.75 6.45
CA ALA A 6 7.32 -6.89 5.02
C ALA A 6 6.03 -7.68 4.79
N VAL A 7 5.80 -8.77 5.53
CA VAL A 7 4.54 -9.54 5.49
C VAL A 7 3.36 -8.69 5.96
N PHE A 8 3.52 -7.94 7.06
CA PHE A 8 2.50 -7.03 7.56
C PHE A 8 2.13 -5.97 6.51
N LEU A 9 3.12 -5.30 5.90
CA LEU A 9 2.91 -4.30 4.85
C LEU A 9 2.23 -4.89 3.62
N ARG A 10 2.59 -6.11 3.21
CA ARG A 10 1.92 -6.81 2.09
C ARG A 10 0.42 -6.97 2.36
N THR A 11 0.05 -7.38 3.58
CA THR A 11 -1.35 -7.47 4.00
C THR A 11 -2.03 -6.10 3.94
N GLN A 12 -1.43 -5.08 4.56
CA GLN A 12 -2.02 -3.74 4.60
C GLN A 12 -2.20 -3.13 3.19
N PHE A 13 -1.20 -3.23 2.32
CA PHE A 13 -1.30 -2.70 0.96
C PHE A 13 -2.31 -3.46 0.10
N THR A 14 -2.43 -4.77 0.29
CA THR A 14 -3.47 -5.57 -0.37
C THR A 14 -4.87 -5.14 0.09
N GLU A 15 -5.06 -4.94 1.40
CA GLU A 15 -6.32 -4.42 1.93
C GLU A 15 -6.64 -3.01 1.41
N GLU A 16 -5.64 -2.13 1.33
CA GLU A 16 -5.81 -0.79 0.76
C GLU A 16 -6.22 -0.85 -0.71
N LEU A 17 -5.64 -1.75 -1.50
CA LEU A 17 -6.03 -1.95 -2.89
C LEU A 17 -7.48 -2.43 -3.00
N GLU A 18 -7.89 -3.41 -2.19
CA GLU A 18 -9.27 -3.89 -2.19
C GLU A 18 -10.27 -2.81 -1.74
N LYS A 19 -9.92 -2.01 -0.73
CA LYS A 19 -10.71 -0.84 -0.31
C LYS A 19 -10.80 0.19 -1.44
N ALA A 20 -9.69 0.48 -2.14
CA ALA A 20 -9.68 1.40 -3.27
C ALA A 20 -10.56 0.90 -4.42
N ARG A 21 -10.51 -0.40 -4.76
CA ARG A 21 -11.40 -1.03 -5.76
C ARG A 21 -12.87 -0.94 -5.36
N PHE A 22 -13.18 -1.26 -4.12
CA PHE A 22 -14.55 -1.21 -3.61
C PHE A 22 -15.11 0.22 -3.58
N ALA A 23 -14.35 1.18 -3.05
CA ALA A 23 -14.75 2.59 -3.01
C ALA A 23 -14.91 3.16 -4.42
N SER A 24 -13.98 2.83 -5.32
CA SER A 24 -14.04 3.23 -6.73
C SER A 24 -15.29 2.68 -7.43
N SER A 25 -15.62 1.40 -7.23
CA SER A 25 -16.84 0.80 -7.76
C SER A 25 -18.10 1.52 -7.23
N THR A 26 -18.13 1.83 -5.93
CA THR A 26 -19.27 2.50 -5.29
C THR A 26 -19.47 3.93 -5.82
N VAL A 27 -18.40 4.72 -5.88
CA VAL A 27 -18.46 6.13 -6.30
C VAL A 27 -18.74 6.26 -7.81
N THR A 28 -18.24 5.34 -8.63
CA THR A 28 -18.48 5.37 -10.09
C THR A 28 -19.87 4.89 -10.48
N GLN A 29 -20.54 4.06 -9.67
CA GLN A 29 -21.91 3.60 -9.93
C GLN A 29 -22.97 4.69 -9.75
N ASP A 30 -22.80 5.57 -8.76
CA ASP A 30 -23.71 6.69 -8.50
C ASP A 30 -22.93 7.92 -8.03
N PRO A 31 -22.20 8.61 -8.93
CA PRO A 31 -21.38 9.76 -8.57
C PRO A 31 -22.22 10.95 -8.10
N GLY A 32 -23.47 11.06 -8.58
CA GLY A 32 -24.40 12.11 -8.18
C GLY A 32 -24.76 12.08 -6.69
N ARG A 33 -24.88 10.88 -6.10
CA ARG A 33 -25.05 10.72 -4.64
C ARG A 33 -23.92 11.34 -3.81
N PHE A 34 -22.72 11.41 -4.37
CA PHE A 34 -21.54 11.95 -3.70
C PHE A 34 -21.24 13.41 -4.12
N GLY A 35 -22.09 14.01 -4.95
CA GLY A 35 -21.92 15.39 -5.41
C GLY A 35 -20.70 15.61 -6.31
N VAL A 36 -20.23 14.56 -6.99
CA VAL A 36 -19.06 14.60 -7.90
C VAL A 36 -19.49 14.35 -9.34
N ALA A 37 -18.77 14.96 -10.27
CA ALA A 37 -18.94 14.68 -11.69
C ALA A 37 -18.48 13.25 -12.02
N PRO A 38 -19.16 12.53 -12.92
CA PRO A 38 -18.79 11.15 -13.29
C PRO A 38 -17.34 11.02 -13.78
N GLU A 39 -16.85 11.99 -14.54
CA GLU A 39 -15.48 12.03 -15.06
C GLU A 39 -14.44 12.15 -13.94
N ASP A 40 -14.69 12.98 -12.93
CA ASP A 40 -13.81 13.18 -11.78
C ASP A 40 -13.81 11.95 -10.88
N ALA A 41 -14.99 11.36 -10.65
CA ALA A 41 -15.14 10.09 -9.96
C ALA A 41 -14.32 8.97 -10.62
N ALA A 42 -14.40 8.85 -11.95
CA ALA A 42 -13.64 7.85 -12.71
C ALA A 42 -12.13 8.13 -12.70
N ALA A 43 -11.71 9.40 -12.79
CA ALA A 43 -10.31 9.78 -12.72
C ALA A 43 -9.71 9.48 -11.33
N HIS A 44 -10.43 9.86 -10.27
CA HIS A 44 -10.02 9.59 -8.90
C HIS A 44 -9.97 8.08 -8.61
N ALA A 45 -10.95 7.32 -9.07
CA ALA A 45 -10.96 5.86 -8.95
C ALA A 45 -9.70 5.22 -9.55
N ARG A 46 -9.38 5.57 -10.81
CA ARG A 46 -8.16 5.06 -11.48
C ARG A 46 -6.89 5.46 -10.72
N PHE A 47 -6.81 6.70 -10.26
CA PHE A 47 -5.65 7.18 -9.52
C PHE A 47 -5.46 6.46 -8.18
N SER A 48 -6.54 6.25 -7.43
CA SER A 48 -6.51 5.57 -6.13
C SER A 48 -6.09 4.10 -6.26
N ILE A 49 -6.62 3.39 -7.26
CA ILE A 49 -6.21 2.01 -7.56
C ILE A 49 -4.73 1.96 -7.96
N ALA A 50 -4.32 2.80 -8.92
CA ALA A 50 -2.94 2.83 -9.40
C ALA A 50 -1.94 3.15 -8.26
N THR A 51 -2.30 4.07 -7.36
CA THR A 51 -1.46 4.41 -6.21
C THR A 51 -1.28 3.21 -5.26
N ALA A 52 -2.35 2.45 -5.00
CA ALA A 52 -2.26 1.25 -4.17
C ALA A 52 -1.43 0.15 -4.84
N GLU A 53 -1.60 -0.06 -6.15
CA GLU A 53 -0.80 -1.02 -6.92
C GLU A 53 0.69 -0.66 -6.92
N VAL A 54 1.05 0.62 -7.04
CA VAL A 54 2.44 1.09 -6.98
C VAL A 54 3.07 0.80 -5.62
N ARG A 55 2.33 0.91 -4.51
CA ARG A 55 2.87 0.58 -3.17
C ARG A 55 3.19 -0.92 -3.05
N ILE A 56 2.35 -1.77 -3.61
CA ILE A 56 2.59 -3.22 -3.68
C ILE A 56 3.84 -3.49 -4.53
N ALA A 57 3.92 -2.93 -5.74
CA ALA A 57 5.08 -3.13 -6.62
C ALA A 57 6.38 -2.61 -5.98
N LEU A 58 6.33 -1.45 -5.31
CA LEU A 58 7.48 -0.94 -4.56
C LEU A 58 7.95 -1.95 -3.50
N LEU A 59 7.03 -2.51 -2.72
CA LEU A 59 7.37 -3.50 -1.70
C LEU A 59 7.93 -4.78 -2.33
N GLU A 60 7.18 -5.40 -3.24
CA GLU A 60 7.47 -6.73 -3.78
C GLU A 60 8.65 -6.76 -4.75
N ASP A 61 8.73 -5.77 -5.65
CA ASP A 61 9.68 -5.81 -6.75
C ASP A 61 10.99 -5.09 -6.42
N THR A 62 10.98 -4.19 -5.43
CA THR A 62 12.14 -3.32 -5.16
C THR A 62 12.71 -3.46 -3.75
N ILE A 63 11.91 -3.80 -2.75
CA ILE A 63 12.38 -3.85 -1.35
C ILE A 63 12.62 -5.30 -0.91
N VAL A 64 11.59 -6.15 -1.01
CA VAL A 64 11.64 -7.55 -0.60
C VAL A 64 12.83 -8.32 -1.20
N PRO A 65 13.20 -8.16 -2.49
CA PRO A 65 14.33 -8.89 -3.07
C PRO A 65 15.69 -8.53 -2.48
N HIS A 66 15.79 -7.41 -1.76
CA HIS A 66 17.03 -6.93 -1.16
C HIS A 66 17.09 -7.15 0.37
N LEU A 67 16.01 -7.62 0.98
CA LEU A 67 16.02 -8.03 2.39
C LEU A 67 16.88 -9.28 2.57
N GLY A 68 17.82 -9.23 3.52
CA GLY A 68 18.79 -10.30 3.77
C GLY A 68 19.95 -10.36 2.76
N ALA A 69 20.07 -9.38 1.87
CA ALA A 69 21.24 -9.24 0.99
C ALA A 69 22.50 -8.85 1.80
N GLU A 70 23.67 -8.84 1.16
CA GLU A 70 24.89 -8.41 1.84
C GLU A 70 25.08 -6.89 1.76
N GLY A 71 25.54 -6.29 2.86
CA GLY A 71 26.07 -4.94 2.86
C GLY A 71 25.02 -3.83 2.76
N ALA A 72 25.24 -2.88 1.84
CA ALA A 72 24.44 -1.65 1.78
C ALA A 72 23.02 -1.86 1.23
N ALA A 73 22.82 -2.87 0.39
CA ALA A 73 21.52 -3.17 -0.21
C ALA A 73 20.51 -3.58 0.87
N ASP A 74 20.89 -4.51 1.75
CA ASP A 74 20.05 -4.97 2.85
C ASP A 74 19.72 -3.84 3.84
N ARG A 75 20.73 -3.11 4.32
CA ARG A 75 20.47 -1.96 5.22
C ARG A 75 19.52 -0.92 4.63
N THR A 76 19.60 -0.70 3.32
CA THR A 76 18.70 0.23 2.62
C THR A 76 17.28 -0.33 2.58
N ALA A 77 17.13 -1.60 2.22
CA ALA A 77 15.84 -2.28 2.19
C ALA A 77 15.20 -2.32 3.58
N GLU A 78 15.96 -2.64 4.64
CA GLU A 78 15.46 -2.61 6.02
C GLU A 78 14.94 -1.23 6.43
N TYR A 79 15.68 -0.17 6.06
CA TYR A 79 15.27 1.20 6.34
C TYR A 79 14.01 1.58 5.57
N GLN A 80 13.91 1.20 4.29
CA GLN A 80 12.74 1.43 3.46
C GLN A 80 11.49 0.72 4.02
N VAL A 81 11.61 -0.54 4.46
CA VAL A 81 10.50 -1.26 5.13
C VAL A 81 10.04 -0.50 6.37
N ARG A 82 10.96 -0.04 7.22
CA ARG A 82 10.60 0.72 8.44
C ARG A 82 9.93 2.05 8.12
N LEU A 83 10.38 2.75 7.08
CA LEU A 83 9.73 3.99 6.62
C LEU A 83 8.31 3.75 6.12
N LEU A 84 8.10 2.69 5.32
CA LEU A 84 6.77 2.32 4.84
C LEU A 84 5.85 1.88 5.98
N ALA A 85 6.40 1.25 7.02
CA ALA A 85 5.65 0.77 8.17
C ALA A 85 5.34 1.87 9.20
N ALA A 86 6.07 2.98 9.20
CA ALA A 86 5.94 4.05 10.20
C ALA A 86 4.50 4.57 10.42
N PRO A 87 3.67 4.76 9.37
CA PRO A 87 2.27 5.19 9.55
C PRO A 87 1.38 4.18 10.29
N TYR A 88 1.80 2.92 10.38
CA TYR A 88 1.03 1.82 10.95
C TYR A 88 1.51 1.41 12.34
N VAL A 89 2.39 2.17 12.99
CA VAL A 89 2.98 1.77 14.28
C VAL A 89 1.95 1.54 15.39
N GLU A 90 0.77 2.17 15.30
CA GLU A 90 -0.34 1.98 16.23
C GLU A 90 -1.36 0.93 15.76
N HIS A 91 -1.12 0.29 14.61
CA HIS A 91 -1.99 -0.77 14.11
C HIS A 91 -1.86 -2.02 15.00
N ASN A 92 -2.99 -2.64 15.35
CA ASN A 92 -3.02 -3.78 16.29
C ASN A 92 -2.12 -4.94 15.86
N ASP A 93 -2.04 -5.20 14.55
CA ASP A 93 -1.24 -6.28 13.97
C ASP A 93 0.20 -5.85 13.63
N TYR A 94 0.63 -4.65 14.02
CA TYR A 94 1.98 -4.17 13.77
C TYR A 94 3.00 -5.05 14.53
N PRO A 95 4.03 -5.58 13.86
CA PRO A 95 5.04 -6.40 14.53
C PRO A 95 6.01 -5.51 15.31
N HIS A 96 5.82 -5.45 16.63
CA HIS A 96 6.68 -4.70 17.57
C HIS A 96 7.98 -5.43 17.98
N GLU A 97 8.06 -6.73 17.74
CA GLU A 97 9.19 -7.62 18.10
C GLU A 97 9.84 -8.28 16.89
#